data_AF-A0A6P8XXH0-F1
#
_entry.id   AF-A0A6P8XXH0-F1
#
_cell.length_a   1.000
_cell.length_b   1.000
_cell.length_c   1.000
_cell.angle_alpha   90.00
_cell.angle_beta   90.00
_cell.angle_gamma   90.00
#
_symmetry.space_group_name_H-M   'P 1'
#
loop_
_entity.id
_entity.type
_entity.pdbx_description
1 polymer ?
#
loop_
_entity_poly.entity_id
_entity_poly.type
_entity_poly.pdbx_seq_one_letter_code
_entity_poly.pdbx_strand_id
1 'polypeptide(L)'
;MCSKQLSTSNSFKYHMQLHGEDRPYVCNICGDSFKTRNANDGHATLHNPNKCRTCGKTYRQASSLRSHLLSHTGVKPFTCDICGKGLTQKSGYKKHMLTQTGEKPHTCDSCGRSFRYSSNLIAHKRSHTRKVCAVDQQKEQLK
;
A
#
# COMPACT_ATOMS: atom_id res chain seq x y z
N MET A 1 -15.40 -47.04 -1.08
CA MET A 1 -16.73 -46.40 -0.97
C MET A 1 -17.03 -46.11 0.50
N CYS A 2 -17.65 -44.97 0.81
CA CYS A 2 -17.97 -44.56 2.18
C CYS A 2 -19.48 -44.62 2.42
N SER A 3 -19.92 -45.15 3.56
CA SER A 3 -21.34 -45.39 3.91
C SER A 3 -22.08 -44.15 4.43
N LYS A 4 -21.72 -42.96 3.97
CA LYS A 4 -22.26 -41.69 4.51
C LYS A 4 -23.65 -41.41 3.92
N GLN A 5 -24.67 -41.46 4.76
CA GLN A 5 -26.06 -41.13 4.40
C GLN A 5 -26.26 -39.61 4.43
N LEU A 6 -26.76 -39.05 3.33
CA LEU A 6 -26.92 -37.61 3.16
C LEU A 6 -28.34 -37.28 2.75
N SER A 7 -28.95 -36.34 3.48
CA SER A 7 -30.39 -36.06 3.45
C SER A 7 -30.86 -35.16 2.31
N THR A 8 -29.95 -34.54 1.56
CA THR A 8 -30.30 -33.60 0.48
C THR A 8 -29.49 -33.84 -0.79
N SER A 9 -30.11 -33.65 -1.96
CA SER A 9 -29.47 -33.86 -3.27
C SER A 9 -28.18 -33.05 -3.46
N ASN A 10 -28.15 -31.80 -2.98
CA ASN A 10 -26.94 -30.96 -3.06
C ASN A 10 -25.81 -31.48 -2.17
N SER A 11 -26.12 -31.97 -0.97
CA SER A 11 -25.12 -32.57 -0.09
C SER A 11 -24.55 -33.86 -0.66
N PHE A 12 -25.39 -34.67 -1.32
CA PHE A 12 -24.96 -35.88 -2.01
C PHE A 12 -24.06 -35.58 -3.22
N LYS A 13 -24.43 -34.61 -4.07
CA LYS A 13 -23.60 -34.16 -5.20
C LYS A 13 -22.22 -33.68 -4.76
N TYR A 14 -22.18 -32.83 -3.72
CA TYR A 14 -20.93 -32.36 -3.13
C TYR A 14 -20.11 -33.51 -2.54
N HIS A 15 -20.76 -34.48 -1.88
CA HIS A 15 -20.08 -35.64 -1.32
C HIS A 15 -19.49 -36.58 -2.39
N MET A 16 -20.21 -36.81 -3.49
CA MET A 16 -19.72 -37.59 -4.62
C MET A 16 -18.51 -36.94 -5.29
N GLN A 17 -18.47 -35.61 -5.38
CA GLN A 17 -17.32 -34.85 -5.88
C GLN A 17 -16.04 -35.07 -5.05
N LEU A 18 -16.15 -35.43 -3.77
CA LEU A 18 -14.99 -35.73 -2.93
C LEU A 18 -14.37 -37.10 -3.26
N HIS A 19 -15.16 -38.04 -3.76
CA HIS A 19 -14.70 -39.38 -4.16
C HIS A 19 -14.14 -39.43 -5.59
N GLY A 20 -14.40 -38.43 -6.44
CA GLY A 20 -13.93 -38.35 -7.81
C GLY A 20 -12.58 -37.64 -7.99
N GLU A 21 -11.98 -37.82 -9.17
CA GLU A 21 -10.83 -37.03 -9.68
C GLU A 21 -11.27 -35.70 -10.31
N ASP A 22 -12.58 -35.41 -10.36
CA ASP A 22 -13.10 -34.18 -10.93
C ASP A 22 -12.69 -32.94 -10.09
N ARG A 23 -12.03 -31.99 -10.76
CA ARG A 23 -11.49 -30.75 -10.17
C ARG A 23 -12.00 -29.55 -10.97
N PRO A 24 -13.29 -29.20 -10.87
CA PRO A 24 -13.91 -28.22 -11.76
C PRO A 24 -13.49 -26.77 -11.46
N TYR A 25 -12.82 -26.52 -10.34
CA TYR A 25 -12.36 -25.18 -9.96
C TYR A 25 -10.92 -24.97 -10.39
N VAL A 26 -10.72 -24.29 -11.51
CA VAL A 26 -9.40 -24.03 -12.09
C VAL A 26 -8.91 -22.63 -11.69
N CYS A 27 -7.64 -22.51 -11.30
CA CYS A 27 -6.99 -21.23 -11.08
C CYS A 27 -6.70 -20.56 -12.43
N ASN A 28 -7.19 -19.34 -12.62
CA ASN A 28 -6.98 -18.58 -13.85
C ASN A 28 -5.57 -17.95 -13.98
N ILE A 29 -4.70 -18.14 -12.99
CA ILE A 29 -3.33 -17.62 -12.97
C ILE A 29 -2.32 -18.70 -13.35
N CYS A 30 -2.37 -19.87 -12.70
CA CYS A 30 -1.42 -20.96 -12.96
C CYS A 30 -2.05 -22.22 -13.59
N GLY A 31 -3.38 -22.28 -13.72
CA GLY A 31 -4.07 -23.44 -14.29
C GLY A 31 -4.28 -24.61 -13.32
N ASP A 32 -3.85 -24.50 -12.06
CA ASP A 32 -4.07 -25.56 -11.06
C ASP A 32 -5.55 -25.80 -10.80
N SER A 33 -5.95 -27.08 -10.71
CA SER A 33 -7.35 -27.48 -10.53
C SER A 33 -7.61 -28.00 -9.11
N PHE A 34 -8.74 -27.59 -8.53
CA PHE A 34 -9.15 -27.89 -7.16
C PHE A 34 -10.53 -28.55 -7.10
N LYS A 35 -10.72 -29.42 -6.08
CA LYS A 35 -12.00 -30.10 -5.83
C LYS A 35 -13.09 -29.17 -5.28
N THR A 36 -12.73 -28.05 -4.66
CA THR A 36 -13.69 -27.11 -4.04
C THR A 36 -13.33 -25.66 -4.34
N ARG A 37 -14.35 -24.78 -4.37
CA ARG A 37 -14.16 -23.33 -4.54
C ARG A 37 -13.26 -22.73 -3.47
N ASN A 38 -13.48 -23.05 -2.19
CA ASN A 38 -12.66 -22.52 -1.10
C ASN A 38 -11.19 -22.90 -1.21
N ALA A 39 -10.88 -24.10 -1.72
CA ALA A 39 -9.50 -24.53 -1.95
C ALA A 39 -8.85 -23.70 -3.08
N ASN A 40 -9.57 -23.44 -4.18
CA ASN A 40 -9.10 -22.55 -5.24
C ASN A 40 -8.95 -21.10 -4.75
N ASP A 41 -9.92 -20.57 -4.02
CA ASP A 41 -9.88 -19.21 -3.45
C ASP A 41 -8.69 -19.05 -2.49
N GLY A 42 -8.41 -20.07 -1.67
CA GLY A 42 -7.24 -20.13 -0.81
C GLY A 42 -5.94 -20.16 -1.61
N HIS A 43 -5.86 -20.99 -2.64
CA HIS A 43 -4.71 -21.04 -3.55
C HIS A 43 -4.47 -19.70 -4.28
N ALA A 44 -5.53 -19.01 -4.72
CA ALA A 44 -5.43 -17.71 -5.40
C ALA A 44 -4.75 -16.61 -4.54
N THR A 45 -4.71 -16.80 -3.21
CA THR A 45 -3.96 -15.92 -2.31
C THR A 45 -2.44 -16.06 -2.44
N LEU A 46 -1.94 -17.22 -2.89
CA LEU A 46 -0.51 -17.44 -3.15
C LEU A 46 0.00 -16.57 -4.29
N HIS A 47 -0.84 -16.32 -5.29
CA HIS A 47 -0.52 -15.43 -6.42
C HIS A 47 -0.61 -13.95 -6.03
N ASN A 48 -1.30 -13.63 -4.95
CA ASN A 48 -1.53 -12.26 -4.50
C ASN A 48 -1.24 -12.10 -3.00
N PRO A 49 0.00 -12.39 -2.56
CA PRO A 49 0.35 -12.43 -1.14
C PRO A 49 0.19 -11.08 -0.45
N ASN A 50 0.23 -9.99 -1.22
CA ASN A 50 0.09 -8.63 -0.75
C ASN A 50 -1.31 -8.05 -0.98
N LYS A 51 -2.35 -8.88 -1.15
CA LYS A 51 -3.73 -8.44 -1.30
C LYS A 51 -4.47 -8.46 0.03
N CYS A 52 -5.16 -7.36 0.35
CA CYS A 52 -6.06 -7.29 1.48
C CYS A 52 -7.31 -8.12 1.21
N ARG A 53 -7.59 -9.13 2.05
CA ARG A 53 -8.78 -9.97 1.93
C ARG A 53 -10.07 -9.22 2.24
N THR A 54 -10.02 -8.18 3.07
CA THR A 54 -11.20 -7.42 3.51
C THR A 54 -11.71 -6.46 2.44
N CYS A 55 -10.82 -5.75 1.74
CA CYS A 55 -11.21 -4.73 0.75
C CYS A 55 -10.64 -4.95 -0.66
N GLY A 56 -9.91 -6.06 -0.88
CA GLY A 56 -9.38 -6.44 -2.19
C GLY A 56 -8.17 -5.63 -2.68
N LYS A 57 -7.70 -4.61 -1.94
CA LYS A 57 -6.55 -3.77 -2.34
C LYS A 57 -5.25 -4.56 -2.37
N THR A 58 -4.48 -4.42 -3.44
CA THR A 58 -3.16 -5.05 -3.59
C THR A 58 -2.04 -4.05 -3.31
N TYR A 59 -1.00 -4.50 -2.62
CA TYR A 59 0.14 -3.68 -2.23
C TYR A 59 1.43 -4.20 -2.86
N ARG A 60 2.39 -3.31 -3.14
CA ARG A 60 3.71 -3.71 -3.67
C ARG A 60 4.57 -4.46 -2.64
N GLN A 61 4.33 -4.22 -1.35
CA GLN A 61 5.15 -4.74 -0.24
C GLN A 61 4.25 -5.24 0.89
N ALA A 62 4.67 -6.32 1.56
CA ALA A 62 3.93 -6.90 2.69
C ALA A 62 3.81 -5.93 3.89
N SER A 63 4.84 -5.10 4.13
CA SER A 63 4.82 -4.05 5.15
C SER A 63 3.72 -3.00 4.90
N SER A 64 3.46 -2.67 3.64
CA SER A 64 2.38 -1.77 3.23
C SER A 64 1.01 -2.40 3.45
N LEU A 65 0.84 -3.69 3.10
CA LEU A 65 -0.38 -4.43 3.42
C LEU A 65 -0.60 -4.48 4.93
N ARG A 66 0.41 -4.86 5.72
CA ARG A 66 0.31 -4.91 7.20
C ARG A 66 -0.10 -3.57 7.79
N SER A 67 0.50 -2.48 7.33
CA SER A 67 0.14 -1.12 7.78
C SER A 67 -1.29 -0.74 7.36
N HIS A 68 -1.74 -1.21 6.20
CA HIS A 68 -3.12 -1.01 5.75
C HIS A 68 -4.11 -1.82 6.58
N LEU A 69 -3.81 -3.06 6.98
CA LEU A 69 -4.70 -3.87 7.81
C LEU A 69 -5.03 -3.18 9.15
N LEU A 70 -4.10 -2.37 9.68
CA LEU A 70 -4.35 -1.53 10.86
C LEU A 70 -5.47 -0.50 10.65
N SER A 71 -5.73 -0.07 9.42
CA SER A 71 -6.87 0.81 9.12
C SER A 71 -8.23 0.12 9.23
N HIS A 72 -8.26 -1.21 9.08
CA HIS A 72 -9.48 -1.99 9.29
C HIS A 72 -9.75 -2.26 10.77
N THR A 73 -8.69 -2.51 11.55
CA THR A 73 -8.83 -2.77 12.99
C THR A 73 -8.91 -1.49 13.83
N GLY A 74 -8.58 -0.34 13.24
CA GLY A 74 -8.48 0.94 13.95
C GLY A 74 -7.24 1.05 14.86
N VAL A 75 -6.40 0.02 14.92
CA VAL A 75 -5.18 0.01 15.74
C VAL A 75 -4.21 1.07 15.22
N LYS A 76 -3.75 1.94 16.12
CA LYS A 76 -2.81 3.03 15.80
C LYS A 76 -1.58 2.88 16.70
N PRO A 77 -0.54 2.15 16.27
CA PRO A 77 0.61 1.84 17.12
C PRO A 77 1.48 3.05 17.47
N PHE A 78 1.36 4.14 16.70
CA PHE A 78 2.19 5.33 16.86
C PHE A 78 1.31 6.49 17.33
N THR A 79 1.22 6.67 18.64
CA THR A 79 0.44 7.76 19.25
C THR A 79 1.35 8.92 19.60
N CYS A 80 0.89 10.13 19.30
CA CYS A 80 1.57 11.36 19.71
C CYS A 80 1.21 11.68 21.15
N ASP A 81 2.22 11.77 22.02
CA ASP A 81 2.02 12.08 23.44
C ASP A 81 1.60 13.54 23.68
N ILE A 82 1.83 14.43 22.70
CA ILE A 82 1.50 15.86 22.81
C ILE A 82 0.02 16.12 22.51
N CYS A 83 -0.56 15.47 21.50
CA CYS A 83 -1.93 15.74 21.04
C CYS A 83 -2.84 14.51 20.99
N GLY A 84 -2.36 13.35 21.45
CA GLY A 84 -3.09 12.08 21.44
C GLY A 84 -3.33 11.48 20.05
N LYS A 85 -2.82 12.10 18.97
CA LYS A 85 -3.09 11.63 17.60
C LYS A 85 -2.37 10.32 17.31
N GLY A 86 -3.14 9.26 17.06
CA GLY A 86 -2.62 7.97 16.61
C GLY A 86 -2.44 7.87 15.09
N LEU A 87 -1.35 7.26 14.66
CA LEU A 87 -1.00 6.95 13.26
C LEU A 87 -0.69 5.46 13.09
N THR A 88 -0.93 4.93 11.89
CA THR A 88 -0.69 3.52 11.54
C THR A 88 0.74 3.26 11.04
N GLN A 89 1.47 4.30 10.63
CA GLN A 89 2.81 4.19 10.05
C GLN A 89 3.84 5.06 10.80
N LYS A 90 5.02 4.48 11.07
CA LYS A 90 6.15 5.17 11.73
C LYS A 90 6.64 6.39 10.96
N SER A 91 6.69 6.33 9.63
CA SER A 91 7.09 7.45 8.77
C SER A 91 6.12 8.62 8.86
N GLY A 92 4.81 8.33 8.90
CA GLY A 92 3.77 9.32 9.15
C GLY A 92 3.90 9.95 10.53
N TYR A 93 4.18 9.14 11.55
CA TYR A 93 4.43 9.62 12.92
C TYR A 93 5.62 10.56 12.99
N LYS A 94 6.77 10.19 12.42
CA LYS A 94 7.95 11.09 12.36
C LYS A 94 7.63 12.42 11.68
N LYS A 95 6.95 12.39 10.53
CA LYS A 95 6.51 13.61 9.83
C LYS A 95 5.58 14.46 10.69
N HIS A 96 4.65 13.83 11.39
CA HIS A 96 3.76 14.50 12.34
C HIS A 96 4.55 15.17 13.47
N MET A 97 5.57 14.53 14.04
CA MET A 97 6.38 15.14 15.10
C MET A 97 7.10 16.40 14.65
N LEU A 98 7.62 16.46 13.41
CA LEU A 98 8.18 17.69 12.84
C LEU A 98 7.14 18.84 12.78
N THR A 99 5.84 18.50 12.74
CA THR A 99 4.78 19.51 12.82
C THR A 99 4.61 20.09 14.21
N GLN A 100 4.81 19.26 15.24
CA GLN A 100 4.70 19.65 16.64
C GLN A 100 5.93 20.44 17.09
N THR A 101 7.14 19.96 16.78
CA THR A 101 8.39 20.63 17.18
C THR A 101 8.69 21.89 16.37
N GLY A 102 8.03 22.06 15.23
CA GLY A 102 8.31 23.18 14.32
C GLY A 102 9.59 22.99 13.50
N GLU A 103 10.32 21.88 13.68
CA GLU A 103 11.57 21.61 12.98
C GLU A 103 11.42 21.65 11.45
N LYS A 104 12.47 22.19 10.81
CA LYS A 104 12.57 22.32 9.35
C LYS A 104 13.94 21.81 8.89
N PRO A 105 14.14 20.49 8.80
CA PRO A 105 15.46 19.90 8.57
C PRO A 105 16.06 20.16 7.18
N HIS A 106 15.27 20.68 6.24
CA HIS A 106 15.68 20.78 4.84
C HIS A 106 15.88 22.24 4.45
N THR A 107 17.14 22.68 4.40
CA THR A 107 17.50 24.06 4.06
C THR A 107 17.86 24.22 2.59
N CYS A 108 17.48 25.34 2.00
CA CYS A 108 17.88 25.70 0.64
C CYS A 108 19.24 26.38 0.66
N ASP A 109 20.23 25.77 0.03
CA ASP A 109 21.61 26.26 0.01
C ASP A 109 21.73 27.62 -0.70
N SER A 110 20.83 27.91 -1.65
CA SER A 110 20.85 29.15 -2.43
C SER A 110 20.27 30.37 -1.71
N CYS A 111 19.38 30.19 -0.72
CA CYS A 111 18.70 31.32 -0.06
C CYS A 111 18.49 31.16 1.45
N GLY A 112 19.01 30.09 2.07
CA GLY A 112 18.89 29.81 3.50
C GLY A 112 17.49 29.41 3.99
N ARG A 113 16.47 29.40 3.11
CA ARG A 113 15.11 29.08 3.52
C ARG A 113 14.97 27.60 3.90
N SER A 114 14.44 27.34 5.09
CA SER A 114 14.26 25.99 5.62
C SER A 114 12.84 25.45 5.47
N PHE A 115 12.72 24.15 5.23
CA PHE A 115 11.48 23.42 4.95
C PHE A 115 11.36 22.17 5.80
N ARG A 116 10.13 21.83 6.16
CA ARG A 116 9.81 20.63 6.94
C ARG A 116 9.97 19.33 6.15
N TYR A 117 9.70 19.36 4.85
CA TYR A 117 9.74 18.18 3.99
C TYR A 117 10.64 18.41 2.78
N SER A 118 11.41 17.38 2.41
CA SER A 118 12.31 17.42 1.26
C SER A 118 11.58 17.73 -0.05
N SER A 119 10.36 17.22 -0.23
CA SER A 119 9.51 17.53 -1.39
C SER A 119 9.26 19.04 -1.55
N ASN A 120 9.08 19.74 -0.44
CA ASN A 120 8.83 21.17 -0.44
C ASN A 120 10.10 21.95 -0.79
N LEU A 121 11.26 21.50 -0.28
CA LEU A 121 12.55 22.05 -0.69
C LEU A 121 12.79 21.85 -2.19
N ILE A 122 12.54 20.64 -2.72
CA ILE A 122 12.71 20.35 -4.15
C ILE A 122 11.80 21.25 -5.00
N ALA A 123 10.52 21.38 -4.63
CA ALA A 123 9.60 22.26 -5.32
C ALA A 123 10.04 23.73 -5.25
N HIS A 124 10.57 24.16 -4.10
CA HIS A 124 11.13 25.49 -3.93
C HIS A 124 12.39 25.71 -4.77
N LYS A 125 13.31 24.74 -4.85
CA LYS A 125 14.52 24.86 -5.68
C LYS A 125 14.18 25.10 -7.15
N ARG A 126 13.07 24.52 -7.66
CA ARG A 126 12.55 24.81 -9.02
C ARG A 126 12.12 26.27 -9.24
N SER A 127 11.84 27.03 -8.18
CA SER A 127 11.55 28.47 -8.30
C SER A 127 12.80 29.31 -8.54
N HIS A 128 13.98 28.82 -8.16
CA HIS A 128 15.25 29.50 -8.47
C HIS A 128 15.61 29.35 -9.95
N THR A 129 15.42 28.16 -10.51
CA THR A 129 15.73 27.90 -11.94
C THR A 129 14.76 28.63 -12.89
N ARG A 130 13.52 28.89 -12.47
CA ARG A 130 12.57 29.74 -13.24
C ARG A 130 12.99 31.21 -13.38
N LYS A 131 14.01 31.67 -12.64
CA LYS A 131 14.60 33.00 -12.81
C LYS A 131 15.80 33.03 -13.78
N VAL A 132 16.29 31.88 -14.25
CA VAL A 132 17.52 31.76 -15.06
C VAL A 132 17.23 31.63 -16.56
N CYS A 133 16.21 32.34 -17.07
CA CYS A 133 15.97 32.48 -18.52
C CYS A 133 15.74 33.95 -18.95
N ALA A 134 16.21 34.93 -18.17
CA ALA A 134 16.02 36.36 -18.52
C ALA A 134 17.23 37.24 -18.17
N VAL A 135 18.46 36.73 -18.31
CA VAL A 135 19.66 37.57 -18.36
C VAL A 135 20.74 36.87 -19.17
N ASP A 136 20.49 36.76 -20.47
CA ASP A 136 21.53 36.61 -21.49
C ASP A 136 20.97 37.18 -22.79
N GLN A 137 20.78 38.50 -22.81
CA GLN A 137 20.81 39.30 -24.03
C GLN A 137 20.83 40.79 -23.66
N GLN A 138 21.76 41.50 -24.28
CA GLN A 138 22.01 42.95 -24.25
C GLN A 138 22.92 43.47 -23.12
N LYS A 139 24.23 43.44 -23.40
CA LYS A 139 25.10 44.63 -23.40
C LYS A 139 26.42 44.32 -24.13
N GLU A 140 26.31 44.07 -25.44
CA GLU A 140 27.27 44.67 -26.37
C GLU A 140 26.64 45.98 -26.85
N GLN A 141 27.44 47.05 -26.82
CA GLN A 141 27.26 48.42 -27.35
C GLN A 141 27.24 49.55 -26.30
N LEU A 142 28.36 50.30 -26.33
CA LEU A 142 28.64 51.68 -25.89
C LEU A 142 28.75 51.98 -24.38
N LYS A 143 29.97 51.90 -23.84
CA LYS A 143 30.93 53.02 -23.75
C LYS A 143 32.32 52.50 -23.41
#